data_AF-A9NMT7-F1
#
_entry.id   AF-A9NMT7-F1
#
_cell.length_a   1.000
_cell.length_b   1.000
_cell.length_c   1.000
_cell.angle_alpha   90.00
_cell.angle_beta   90.00
_cell.angle_gamma   90.00
#
_symmetry.space_group_name_H-M   'P 1'
#
loop_
_entity.id
_entity.type
_entity.pdbx_description
1 polymer ?
#
loop_
_entity_poly.entity_id
_entity_poly.type
_entity_poly.pdbx_seq_one_letter_code
_entity_poly.pdbx_strand_id
1 'polypeptide(L)'
;MNVLTTLKPRVHLVPYHIEGGQPSYLIVAGLVFTPLSESLIEDECEESMGLKLMAKARYSLPKFEGEQMVILSQVLANDVNIGYEDMSNQQVLKLNEIKIKNIRHLAHIVDSCNDKYLIFELEDNFLVVMERQAASAETPQILKDYGIACERSPDLSEPYVNSSEIVNEVNENLDGSPVLNSEIDFDGLLWA
;
A
#
# COMPACT_ATOMS: atom_id res chain seq x y z
N MET A 1 17.65 24.50 -28.67
CA MET A 1 16.52 24.49 -27.73
C MET A 1 17.08 24.05 -26.39
N ASN A 2 17.06 24.91 -25.38
CA ASN A 2 17.62 24.59 -24.06
C ASN A 2 16.47 24.24 -23.12
N VAL A 3 16.57 23.08 -22.45
CA VAL A 3 15.56 22.60 -21.50
C VAL A 3 16.20 22.55 -20.13
N LEU A 4 15.54 23.14 -19.13
CA LEU A 4 15.94 23.06 -17.73
C LEU A 4 15.06 22.01 -17.03
N THR A 5 15.68 21.10 -16.29
CA THR A 5 14.97 20.05 -15.53
C THR A 5 15.64 19.82 -14.18
N THR A 6 14.83 19.50 -13.17
CA THR A 6 15.30 19.19 -11.82
C THR A 6 15.58 17.69 -11.72
N LEU A 7 16.81 17.33 -11.36
CA LEU A 7 17.18 15.94 -11.10
C LEU A 7 16.72 15.52 -9.70
N LYS A 8 16.02 14.40 -9.63
CA LYS A 8 15.62 13.75 -8.36
C LYS A 8 16.21 12.34 -8.31
N PRO A 9 16.43 11.77 -7.10
CA PRO A 9 16.77 10.36 -6.95
C PRO A 9 15.73 9.46 -7.62
N ARG A 10 16.16 8.28 -8.08
CA ARG A 10 15.26 7.29 -8.65
C ARG A 10 14.33 6.76 -7.56
N VAL A 11 13.02 6.80 -7.83
CA VAL A 11 12.02 6.17 -6.97
C VAL A 11 11.85 4.71 -7.42
N HIS A 12 11.98 3.78 -6.49
CA HIS A 12 11.84 2.35 -6.72
C HIS A 12 10.48 1.87 -6.20
N LEU A 13 9.72 1.12 -7.02
CA LEU A 13 8.48 0.49 -6.57
C LEU A 13 8.77 -0.68 -5.60
N VAL A 14 9.83 -1.43 -5.90
CA VAL A 14 10.39 -2.47 -5.03
C VAL A 14 11.76 -1.98 -4.58
N PRO A 15 11.90 -1.54 -3.32
CA PRO A 15 13.14 -0.97 -2.82
C PRO A 15 14.20 -2.04 -2.53
N TYR A 16 15.47 -1.70 -2.79
CA TYR A 16 16.63 -2.53 -2.43
C TYR A 16 16.99 -2.44 -0.95
N HIS A 17 16.80 -1.26 -0.38
CA HIS A 17 17.11 -0.98 1.02
C HIS A 17 15.85 -0.43 1.67
N ILE A 18 15.39 -1.13 2.69
CA ILE A 18 14.48 -0.55 3.69
C ILE A 18 15.38 0.35 4.54
N GLU A 19 14.95 1.57 4.88
CA GLU A 19 15.77 2.63 5.52
C GLU A 19 16.22 2.27 6.97
N GLY A 20 16.94 1.17 7.15
CA GLY A 20 17.50 0.70 8.42
C GLY A 20 16.49 0.27 9.48
N GLY A 21 15.20 0.22 9.16
CA GLY A 21 14.11 -0.09 10.08
C GLY A 21 13.52 -1.50 9.92
N GLN A 22 12.60 -1.85 10.83
CA GLN A 22 11.78 -3.05 10.72
C GLN A 22 10.84 -2.92 9.50
N PRO A 23 10.68 -3.96 8.67
CA PRO A 23 9.72 -3.93 7.57
C PRO A 23 8.30 -3.72 8.11
N SER A 24 7.52 -2.88 7.40
CA SER A 24 6.12 -2.66 7.73
C SER A 24 5.32 -3.94 7.50
N TYR A 25 4.41 -4.28 8.40
CA TYR A 25 3.52 -5.42 8.23
C TYR A 25 2.16 -5.16 8.86
N LEU A 26 1.12 -5.82 8.33
CA LEU A 26 -0.24 -5.79 8.85
C LEU A 26 -0.81 -7.21 8.83
N ILE A 27 -1.42 -7.64 9.93
CA ILE A 27 -2.06 -8.94 10.08
C ILE A 27 -3.55 -8.72 10.29
N VAL A 28 -4.38 -9.35 9.46
CA VAL A 28 -5.85 -9.32 9.58
C VAL A 28 -6.36 -10.75 9.52
N ALA A 29 -6.90 -11.26 10.63
CA ALA A 29 -7.42 -12.63 10.73
C ALA A 29 -6.43 -13.70 10.21
N GLY A 30 -5.15 -13.51 10.50
CA GLY A 30 -4.06 -14.39 10.06
C GLY A 30 -3.51 -14.10 8.67
N LEU A 31 -4.14 -13.26 7.84
CA LEU A 31 -3.56 -12.81 6.58
C LEU A 31 -2.41 -11.84 6.85
N VAL A 32 -1.18 -12.19 6.43
CA VAL A 32 0.02 -11.38 6.67
C VAL A 32 0.36 -10.55 5.43
N PHE A 33 0.21 -9.23 5.54
CA PHE A 33 0.51 -8.28 4.48
C PHE A 33 1.83 -7.54 4.73
N THR A 34 2.63 -7.37 3.68
CA THR A 34 3.92 -6.65 3.73
C THR A 34 4.22 -5.99 2.38
N PRO A 35 4.93 -4.84 2.32
CA PRO A 35 5.46 -4.31 1.08
C PRO A 35 6.55 -5.24 0.52
N LEU A 36 6.48 -5.53 -0.77
CA LEU A 36 7.54 -6.27 -1.45
C LEU A 36 8.82 -5.42 -1.48
N SER A 37 9.94 -6.04 -1.10
CA SER A 37 11.29 -5.47 -1.13
C SER A 37 12.26 -6.50 -1.71
N GLU A 38 13.41 -6.05 -2.19
CA GLU A 38 14.43 -6.96 -2.70
C GLU A 38 14.98 -7.87 -1.60
N SER A 39 15.14 -7.35 -0.37
CA SER A 39 15.54 -8.16 0.78
C SER A 39 14.55 -9.28 1.06
N LEU A 40 13.23 -9.02 0.95
CA LEU A 40 12.22 -10.06 1.13
C LEU A 40 12.27 -11.11 0.00
N ILE A 41 12.54 -10.69 -1.23
CA ILE A 41 12.68 -11.60 -2.38
C ILE A 41 13.90 -12.52 -2.19
N GLU A 42 15.01 -11.96 -1.71
CA GLU A 42 16.24 -12.72 -1.41
C GLU A 42 16.01 -13.74 -0.28
N ASP A 43 15.29 -13.34 0.78
CA ASP A 43 14.98 -14.19 1.93
C ASP A 43 14.02 -15.35 1.59
N GLU A 44 12.95 -15.08 0.83
CA GLU A 44 11.92 -16.08 0.45
C GLU A 44 12.35 -17.00 -0.71
N CYS A 45 13.47 -16.68 -1.38
CA CYS A 45 13.92 -17.26 -2.64
C CYS A 45 13.02 -16.91 -3.84
N GLU A 46 13.59 -16.39 -4.94
CA GLU A 46 12.85 -15.98 -6.14
C GLU A 46 11.95 -17.08 -6.74
N GLU A 47 12.33 -18.35 -6.58
CA GLU A 47 11.58 -19.49 -7.11
C GLU A 47 10.21 -19.67 -6.43
N SER A 48 10.04 -19.22 -5.18
CA SER A 48 8.79 -19.34 -4.41
C SER A 48 7.79 -18.22 -4.71
N MET A 49 8.25 -17.11 -5.28
CA MET A 49 7.48 -15.87 -5.45
C MET A 49 6.62 -15.84 -6.73
N GLY A 50 6.81 -16.80 -7.64
CA GLY A 50 6.07 -16.90 -8.88
C GLY A 50 6.50 -15.89 -9.96
N LEU A 51 6.46 -16.33 -11.22
CA LEU A 51 6.98 -15.57 -12.36
C LEU A 51 6.30 -14.20 -12.54
N LYS A 52 5.00 -14.10 -12.24
CA LYS A 52 4.21 -12.90 -12.48
C LYS A 52 4.56 -11.78 -11.49
N LEU A 53 4.66 -12.11 -10.20
CA LEU A 53 5.09 -11.18 -9.17
C LEU A 53 6.53 -10.71 -9.44
N MET A 54 7.43 -11.64 -9.78
CA MET A 54 8.81 -11.32 -10.13
C MET A 54 8.92 -10.42 -11.36
N ALA A 55 8.17 -10.70 -12.42
CA ALA A 55 8.13 -9.84 -13.60
C ALA A 55 7.66 -8.42 -13.23
N LYS A 56 6.63 -8.28 -12.38
CA LYS A 56 6.20 -6.98 -11.91
C LYS A 56 7.26 -6.28 -11.06
N ALA A 57 7.92 -6.99 -10.16
CA ALA A 57 8.97 -6.45 -9.30
C ALA A 57 10.14 -5.89 -10.13
N ARG A 58 10.55 -6.60 -11.19
CA ARG A 58 11.69 -6.25 -12.05
C ARG A 58 11.39 -5.13 -13.05
N TYR A 59 10.16 -5.09 -13.59
CA TYR A 59 9.84 -4.23 -14.74
C TYR A 59 8.84 -3.10 -14.46
N SER A 60 8.18 -3.09 -13.31
CA SER A 60 7.21 -2.02 -12.99
C SER A 60 7.90 -0.80 -12.40
N LEU A 61 7.39 0.38 -12.76
CA LEU A 61 7.79 1.65 -12.19
C LEU A 61 6.66 2.22 -11.32
N PRO A 62 6.98 2.96 -10.25
CA PRO A 62 5.96 3.64 -9.45
C PRO A 62 5.27 4.71 -10.30
N LYS A 63 3.95 4.76 -10.22
CA LYS A 63 3.04 5.70 -10.89
C LYS A 63 2.88 6.99 -10.10
N PHE A 64 3.07 6.93 -8.79
CA PHE A 64 3.03 8.06 -7.88
C PHE A 64 4.02 7.87 -6.72
N GLU A 65 4.35 8.97 -6.04
CA GLU A 65 5.27 8.94 -4.91
C GLU A 65 4.67 8.15 -3.73
N GLY A 66 5.46 7.24 -3.17
CA GLY A 66 5.00 6.36 -2.09
C GLY A 66 4.09 5.22 -2.51
N GLU A 67 3.97 4.91 -3.81
CA GLU A 67 3.36 3.65 -4.27
C GLU A 67 4.21 2.47 -3.79
N GLN A 68 3.56 1.45 -3.23
CA GLN A 68 4.20 0.20 -2.83
C GLN A 68 3.42 -1.00 -3.38
N MET A 69 4.15 -2.04 -3.73
CA MET A 69 3.57 -3.34 -4.06
C MET A 69 3.30 -4.11 -2.76
N VAL A 70 2.05 -4.08 -2.28
CA VAL A 70 1.65 -4.84 -1.10
C VAL A 70 1.32 -6.27 -1.50
N ILE A 71 1.90 -7.24 -0.80
CA ILE A 71 1.66 -8.66 -1.00
C ILE A 71 1.04 -9.30 0.25
N LEU A 72 0.22 -10.32 0.04
CA LEU A 72 -0.07 -11.36 1.02
C LEU A 72 1.14 -12.30 1.03
N SER A 73 1.98 -12.22 2.06
CA SER A 73 3.16 -13.06 2.20
C SER A 73 2.76 -14.49 2.57
N GLN A 74 1.90 -14.64 3.58
CA GLN A 74 1.44 -15.94 4.06
C GLN A 74 0.10 -15.82 4.82
N VAL A 75 -0.50 -16.96 5.13
CA VAL A 75 -1.70 -17.07 5.97
C VAL A 75 -1.41 -17.89 7.23
N LEU A 76 -1.65 -17.30 8.40
CA LEU A 76 -1.60 -17.97 9.70
C LEU A 76 -2.91 -18.75 9.88
N ALA A 77 -2.86 -20.06 9.65
CA ALA A 77 -4.04 -20.93 9.65
C ALA A 77 -4.88 -20.80 10.94
N ASN A 78 -6.18 -20.58 10.74
CA ASN A 78 -7.19 -20.48 11.79
C ASN A 78 -8.58 -20.77 11.19
N ASP A 79 -9.54 -21.15 12.02
CA ASP A 79 -10.92 -21.42 11.58
C ASP A 79 -11.57 -20.27 10.79
N VAL A 80 -11.17 -19.02 11.06
CA VAL A 80 -11.69 -17.83 10.36
C VAL A 80 -11.19 -17.69 8.91
N ASN A 81 -10.06 -18.31 8.55
CA ASN A 81 -9.43 -18.22 7.24
C ASN A 81 -9.37 -19.55 6.49
N ILE A 82 -10.27 -20.48 6.84
CA ILE A 82 -10.38 -21.79 6.19
C ILE A 82 -10.54 -21.64 4.67
N GLY A 83 -9.73 -22.39 3.92
CA GLY A 83 -9.68 -22.38 2.46
C GLY A 83 -8.68 -21.39 1.86
N TYR A 84 -8.01 -20.57 2.68
CA TYR A 84 -6.99 -19.61 2.24
C TYR A 84 -5.58 -19.94 2.75
N GLU A 85 -5.40 -21.06 3.46
CA GLU A 85 -4.19 -21.38 4.23
C GLU A 85 -2.94 -21.55 3.35
N ASP A 86 -3.11 -22.06 2.13
CA ASP A 86 -2.01 -22.28 1.19
C ASP A 86 -1.67 -21.04 0.35
N MET A 87 -2.37 -19.91 0.56
CA MET A 87 -2.09 -18.68 -0.16
C MET A 87 -0.81 -18.00 0.35
N SER A 88 0.10 -17.71 -0.56
CA SER A 88 1.37 -17.03 -0.27
C SER A 88 1.86 -16.25 -1.48
N ASN A 89 2.67 -15.22 -1.22
CA ASN A 89 3.34 -14.40 -2.23
C ASN A 89 2.44 -13.88 -3.36
N GLN A 90 1.24 -13.39 -3.00
CA GLN A 90 0.29 -12.81 -3.96
C GLN A 90 0.11 -11.31 -3.77
N GLN A 91 0.19 -10.53 -4.85
CA GLN A 91 -0.07 -9.09 -4.78
C GLN A 91 -1.54 -8.83 -4.45
N VAL A 92 -1.80 -7.95 -3.48
CA VAL A 92 -3.14 -7.45 -3.18
C VAL A 92 -3.38 -6.15 -3.94
N LEU A 93 -4.48 -6.11 -4.70
CA LEU A 93 -4.80 -5.00 -5.60
C LEU A 93 -5.88 -4.08 -5.01
N LYS A 94 -6.91 -4.65 -4.38
CA LYS A 94 -8.03 -3.89 -3.82
C LYS A 94 -8.51 -4.47 -2.49
N LEU A 95 -9.12 -3.60 -1.69
CA LEU A 95 -10.00 -3.98 -0.59
C LEU A 95 -11.35 -3.31 -0.81
N ASN A 96 -12.44 -4.08 -0.85
CA ASN A 96 -13.81 -3.57 -1.06
C ASN A 96 -13.88 -2.58 -2.23
N GLU A 97 -13.37 -2.99 -3.40
CA GLU A 97 -13.27 -2.19 -4.64
C GLU A 97 -12.30 -0.99 -4.59
N ILE A 98 -11.77 -0.64 -3.42
CA ILE A 98 -10.79 0.45 -3.25
C ILE A 98 -9.40 -0.06 -3.60
N LYS A 99 -8.75 0.58 -4.58
CA LYS A 99 -7.39 0.24 -5.00
C LYS A 99 -6.36 0.58 -3.92
N ILE A 100 -5.50 -0.39 -3.59
CA ILE A 100 -4.43 -0.22 -2.62
C ILE A 100 -3.29 0.58 -3.25
N LYS A 101 -2.77 1.56 -2.50
CA LYS A 101 -1.66 2.43 -2.90
C LYS A 101 -0.34 2.02 -2.26
N ASN A 102 -0.39 1.70 -0.97
CA ASN A 102 0.72 1.26 -0.14
C ASN A 102 0.17 0.60 1.12
N ILE A 103 1.04 0.04 1.97
CA ILE A 103 0.59 -0.70 3.15
C ILE A 103 -0.08 0.20 4.20
N ARG A 104 0.36 1.46 4.34
CA ARG A 104 -0.29 2.42 5.25
C ARG A 104 -1.71 2.75 4.80
N HIS A 105 -1.92 2.88 3.49
CA HIS A 105 -3.25 3.00 2.91
C HIS A 105 -4.09 1.75 3.18
N LEU A 106 -3.52 0.55 3.05
CA LEU A 106 -4.22 -0.70 3.37
C LEU A 106 -4.67 -0.75 4.85
N ALA A 107 -3.78 -0.44 5.79
CA ALA A 107 -4.12 -0.37 7.21
C ALA A 107 -5.28 0.60 7.46
N HIS A 108 -5.21 1.80 6.87
CA HIS A 108 -6.25 2.81 7.00
C HIS A 108 -7.63 2.37 6.49
N ILE A 109 -7.68 1.76 5.30
CA ILE A 109 -8.95 1.29 4.72
C ILE A 109 -9.51 0.08 5.47
N VAL A 110 -8.66 -0.75 6.08
CA VAL A 110 -9.09 -1.83 6.99
C VAL A 110 -9.70 -1.23 8.26
N ASP A 111 -9.01 -0.29 8.91
CA ASP A 111 -9.47 0.36 10.14
C ASP A 111 -10.76 1.16 9.94
N SER A 112 -10.91 1.80 8.77
CA SER A 112 -12.08 2.63 8.43
C SER A 112 -13.24 1.84 7.85
N CYS A 113 -13.07 0.53 7.61
CA CYS A 113 -14.09 -0.30 7.00
C CYS A 113 -15.26 -0.56 7.96
N ASN A 114 -16.45 -0.15 7.55
CA ASN A 114 -17.70 -0.39 8.27
C ASN A 114 -18.55 -1.51 7.67
N ASP A 115 -18.14 -2.04 6.51
CA ASP A 115 -18.87 -3.09 5.81
C ASP A 115 -18.89 -4.40 6.61
N LYS A 116 -19.81 -5.29 6.24
CA LYS A 116 -19.91 -6.61 6.85
C LYS A 116 -18.70 -7.49 6.50
N TYR A 117 -18.19 -7.35 5.28
CA TYR A 117 -17.13 -8.20 4.74
C TYR A 117 -15.91 -7.36 4.36
N LEU A 118 -14.73 -7.95 4.57
CA LEU A 118 -13.46 -7.53 4.00
C LEU A 118 -13.21 -8.39 2.77
N ILE A 119 -13.17 -7.77 1.59
CA ILE A 119 -13.00 -8.42 0.29
C ILE A 119 -11.67 -7.98 -0.28
N PHE A 120 -10.64 -8.82 -0.12
CA PHE A 120 -9.34 -8.60 -0.72
C PHE A 120 -9.33 -9.17 -2.13
N GLU A 121 -9.09 -8.32 -3.13
CA GLU A 121 -8.85 -8.73 -4.51
C GLU A 121 -7.35 -8.85 -4.73
N LEU A 122 -6.90 -10.09 -4.93
CA LEU A 122 -5.52 -10.43 -5.22
C LEU A 122 -5.30 -10.49 -6.73
N GLU A 123 -4.04 -10.73 -7.09
CA GLU A 123 -3.66 -11.05 -8.45
C GLU A 123 -4.46 -12.25 -9.01
N ASP A 124 -4.66 -12.27 -10.33
CA ASP A 124 -5.45 -13.30 -11.04
C ASP A 124 -6.94 -13.34 -10.67
N ASN A 125 -7.48 -12.23 -10.16
CA ASN A 125 -8.87 -12.08 -9.73
C ASN A 125 -9.25 -13.05 -8.60
N PHE A 126 -8.27 -13.54 -7.82
CA PHE A 126 -8.54 -14.26 -6.59
C PHE A 126 -9.17 -13.33 -5.57
N LEU A 127 -10.22 -13.81 -4.90
CA LEU A 127 -10.95 -13.06 -3.89
C LEU A 127 -10.84 -13.79 -2.55
N VAL A 128 -10.33 -13.08 -1.55
CA VAL A 128 -10.36 -13.50 -0.15
C VAL A 128 -11.43 -12.69 0.56
N VAL A 129 -12.46 -13.37 1.06
CA VAL A 129 -13.62 -12.74 1.69
C VAL A 129 -13.70 -13.17 3.13
N MET A 130 -13.71 -12.20 4.04
CA MET A 130 -13.79 -12.46 5.48
C MET A 130 -14.90 -11.63 6.12
N GLU A 131 -15.60 -12.19 7.10
CA GLU A 131 -16.51 -11.40 7.93
C GLU A 131 -15.71 -10.53 8.90
N ARG A 132 -15.90 -9.21 8.83
CA ARG A 132 -15.09 -8.22 9.56
C ARG A 132 -15.12 -8.42 11.08
N GLN A 133 -16.29 -8.74 11.62
CA GLN A 133 -16.45 -8.94 13.07
C GLN A 133 -15.73 -10.19 13.56
N ALA A 134 -15.85 -11.31 12.83
CA ALA A 134 -15.13 -12.54 13.15
C ALA A 134 -13.62 -12.36 13.00
N ALA A 135 -13.19 -11.71 11.90
CA ALA A 135 -11.79 -11.38 11.65
C ALA A 135 -11.15 -10.59 12.80
N SER A 136 -11.83 -9.54 13.28
CA SER A 136 -11.34 -8.71 14.39
C SER A 136 -11.36 -9.46 15.73
N ALA A 137 -12.35 -10.33 15.96
CA ALA A 137 -12.46 -11.11 17.19
C ALA A 137 -11.37 -12.18 17.31
N GLU A 138 -11.00 -12.85 16.21
CA GLU A 138 -10.03 -13.95 16.22
C GLU A 138 -8.57 -13.48 16.10
N THR A 139 -8.32 -12.29 15.56
CA THR A 139 -6.95 -11.77 15.37
C THR A 139 -6.10 -11.84 16.65
N PRO A 140 -6.56 -11.42 17.85
CA PRO A 140 -5.77 -11.53 19.08
C PRO A 140 -5.39 -12.97 19.46
N GLN A 141 -6.29 -13.92 19.22
CA GLN A 141 -6.07 -15.33 19.52
C GLN A 141 -5.04 -15.93 18.55
N ILE A 142 -5.15 -15.62 17.25
CA ILE A 142 -4.19 -16.02 16.22
C ILE A 142 -2.78 -15.51 16.56
N LEU A 143 -2.65 -14.22 16.90
CA LEU A 143 -1.34 -13.65 17.26
C LEU A 143 -0.71 -14.36 18.46
N LYS A 144 -1.53 -14.71 19.46
CA LYS A 144 -1.06 -15.42 20.64
C LYS A 144 -0.59 -16.84 20.29
N ASP A 145 -1.33 -17.56 19.46
CA ASP A 145 -1.01 -18.94 19.08
C ASP A 145 0.26 -19.02 18.24
N TYR A 146 0.50 -18.02 17.39
CA TYR A 146 1.71 -17.91 16.57
C TYR A 146 2.86 -17.13 17.25
N GLY A 147 2.67 -16.65 18.49
CA GLY A 147 3.71 -15.96 19.25
C GLY A 147 4.09 -14.58 18.71
N ILE A 148 3.15 -13.89 18.05
CA ILE A 148 3.34 -12.57 17.46
C ILE A 148 2.88 -11.49 18.45
N ALA A 149 3.73 -10.49 18.69
CA ALA A 149 3.49 -9.48 19.72
C ALA A 149 2.38 -8.48 19.36
N CYS A 150 2.29 -8.09 18.08
CA CYS A 150 1.36 -7.07 17.60
C CYS A 150 0.81 -7.43 16.22
N GLU A 151 -0.41 -7.02 15.90
CA GLU A 151 -1.01 -7.21 14.57
C GLU A 151 -0.35 -6.36 13.49
N ARG A 152 0.31 -5.26 13.87
CA ARG A 152 0.85 -4.27 12.94
C ARG A 152 2.20 -3.77 13.41
N SER A 153 3.04 -3.37 12.46
CA SER A 153 4.30 -2.70 12.75
C SER A 153 4.07 -1.30 13.34
N PRO A 154 5.03 -0.75 14.13
CA PRO A 154 4.85 0.52 14.83
C PRO A 154 4.51 1.72 13.93
N ASP A 155 5.05 1.74 12.72
CA ASP A 155 4.85 2.80 11.70
C ASP A 155 3.42 2.85 11.14
N LEU A 156 2.62 1.80 11.34
CA LEU A 156 1.21 1.74 10.93
C LEU A 156 0.24 2.15 12.04
N SER A 157 0.75 2.55 13.20
CA SER A 157 -0.08 3.07 14.30
C SER A 157 -0.36 4.58 14.19
N GLU A 158 0.37 5.27 13.32
CA GLU A 158 0.16 6.69 13.05
C GLU A 158 -1.05 6.93 12.14
N PRO A 159 -1.74 8.08 12.27
CA PRO A 159 -2.84 8.42 11.37
C PRO A 159 -2.35 8.47 9.92
N TYR A 160 -3.17 7.92 9.01
CA TYR A 160 -2.90 7.99 7.59
C TYR A 160 -3.03 9.43 7.09
N VAL A 161 -2.03 9.87 6.34
CA VAL A 161 -1.98 11.21 5.75
C VAL A 161 -2.04 11.05 4.24
N ASN A 162 -3.11 11.56 3.63
CA ASN A 162 -3.24 11.58 2.18
C ASN A 162 -2.45 12.77 1.63
N SER A 163 -1.32 12.52 0.97
CA SER A 163 -0.50 13.58 0.39
C SER A 163 -1.24 14.43 -0.65
N SER A 164 -2.35 13.94 -1.23
CA SER A 164 -3.20 14.74 -2.11
C SER A 164 -4.11 15.73 -1.37
N GLU A 165 -4.44 15.50 -0.09
CA GLU A 165 -5.27 16.41 0.71
C GLU A 165 -4.46 17.57 1.29
N ILE A 166 -3.20 17.33 1.65
CA ILE A 166 -2.29 18.40 2.11
C ILE A 166 -2.08 19.45 1.01
N VAL A 167 -2.00 19.07 -0.26
CA VAL A 167 -1.86 20.05 -1.35
C VAL A 167 -3.09 20.96 -1.43
N ASN A 168 -4.29 20.44 -1.11
CA ASN A 168 -5.51 21.26 -1.09
C ASN A 168 -5.61 22.11 0.18
N GLU A 169 -5.29 21.58 1.36
CA GLU A 169 -5.28 22.36 2.61
C GLU A 169 -4.17 23.42 2.64
N VAL A 170 -2.99 23.16 2.07
CA VAL A 170 -1.92 24.16 1.97
C VAL A 170 -2.31 25.27 0.97
N ASN A 171 -3.05 24.93 -0.09
CA ASN A 171 -3.57 25.93 -1.02
C ASN A 171 -4.74 26.75 -0.43
N GLU A 172 -5.60 26.15 0.42
CA GLU A 172 -6.68 26.88 1.11
C GLU A 172 -6.17 27.72 2.29
N ASN A 173 -5.07 27.33 2.95
CA ASN A 173 -4.48 28.07 4.08
C ASN A 173 -3.48 29.17 3.68
N LEU A 174 -3.28 29.42 2.38
CA LEU A 174 -2.41 30.49 1.87
C LEU A 174 -3.17 31.77 1.46
N ASP A 175 -4.45 31.92 1.83
CA ASP A 175 -5.25 33.14 1.57
C ASP A 175 -4.98 34.27 2.59
N GLY A 176 -3.72 34.64 2.75
CA GLY A 176 -3.29 35.55 3.81
C GLY A 176 -2.01 36.32 3.56
N SER A 177 -1.69 36.73 2.31
CA SER A 177 -0.72 37.81 2.07
C SER A 177 -0.82 38.35 0.64
N PRO A 178 -0.94 39.67 0.42
CA PRO A 178 -1.05 40.25 -0.91
C PRO A 178 0.35 40.47 -1.49
N VAL A 179 0.82 39.55 -2.33
CA VAL A 179 1.91 39.87 -3.26
C VAL A 179 1.36 39.77 -4.68
N LEU A 180 1.02 40.97 -5.17
CA LEU A 180 0.78 41.38 -6.55
C LEU A 180 1.01 40.29 -7.61
N ASN A 181 -0.09 39.81 -8.20
CA ASN A 181 -0.08 39.33 -9.58
C ASN A 181 0.18 40.54 -10.49
N SER A 182 1.39 40.67 -11.02
CA SER A 182 1.62 41.49 -12.20
C SER A 182 1.27 40.66 -13.44
N GLU A 183 0.05 40.87 -13.92
CA GLU A 183 -0.38 40.90 -15.32
C GLU A 183 0.24 39.89 -16.29
N ILE A 184 -0.50 38.81 -16.54
CA ILE A 184 -0.45 38.11 -17.83
C ILE A 184 -1.55 38.75 -18.70
N ASP A 185 -1.15 39.60 -19.64
CA ASP A 185 -2.01 40.07 -20.71
C ASP A 185 -2.01 38.99 -21.81
N PHE A 186 -3.02 38.11 -21.78
CA PHE A 186 -3.28 37.17 -22.89
C PHE A 186 -4.16 37.89 -23.91
N ASP A 187 -3.52 38.72 -24.73
CA ASP A 187 -4.16 39.22 -25.93
C ASP A 187 -4.30 38.04 -26.91
N GLY A 188 -5.54 37.83 -27.36
CA GLY A 188 -5.96 36.59 -27.98
C GLY A 188 -5.33 36.29 -29.33
N LEU A 189 -5.49 35.06 -29.78
CA LEU A 189 -5.72 34.79 -31.21
C LEU A 189 -6.34 33.40 -31.41
N LEU A 190 -7.58 33.47 -31.89
CA LEU A 190 -8.31 32.41 -32.57
C LEU A 190 -7.59 32.00 -33.88
N TRP A 191 -7.46 30.69 -34.05
CA TRP A 191 -7.50 29.88 -35.29
C TRP A 191 -6.50 30.16 -36.43
N ALA A 192 -5.74 29.10 -36.78
CA ALA A 192 -5.71 28.49 -38.11
C ALA A 192 -5.33 27.01 -38.00
#